data_AF-A0A1Y1MZV1-F1
#
_entry.id   AF-A0A1Y1MZV1-F1
#
_cell.length_a   1.000
_cell.length_b   1.000
_cell.length_c   1.000
_cell.angle_alpha   90.00
_cell.angle_beta   90.00
_cell.angle_gamma   90.00
#
_symmetry.space_group_name_H-M   'P 1'
#
loop_
_entity.id
_entity.type
_entity.pdbx_description
1 polymer ?
#
loop_
_entity_poly.entity_id
_entity_poly.type
_entity_poly.pdbx_seq_one_letter_code
_entity_poly.pdbx_strand_id
1 'polypeptide(L)'
;VQNKNAEVGISISNCPIQNTESLQILGMLFTENLKWKTHILSLNSKLSKAIFKIRQLRTFLNPETLMCLYYAEIESRLRYGIIIWGSSGQVQSTLILQKRAIQSIARVSLTTSCRPLFIQMNILTVISLYILEAASYVHKFKFKLIDKYNTVHSHNTRSNHIKIPHHRLNVTANSPLCMP
;
A
#
# COMPACT_ATOMS: atom_id res chain seq x y z
N VAL A 1 29.62 12.06 25.19
CA VAL A 1 29.31 10.67 25.59
C VAL A 1 29.08 9.86 24.32
N GLN A 2 30.07 9.07 23.91
CA GLN A 2 30.03 8.24 22.70
C GLN A 2 29.17 7.00 22.98
N ASN A 3 28.02 6.86 22.34
CA ASN A 3 27.25 5.61 22.39
C ASN A 3 27.82 4.66 21.34
N LYS A 4 28.66 3.72 21.80
CA LYS A 4 29.04 2.52 21.06
C LYS A 4 27.81 1.62 20.99
N ASN A 5 27.09 1.63 19.86
CA ASN A 5 26.20 0.53 19.52
C ASN A 5 27.08 -0.69 19.26
N ALA A 6 27.21 -1.56 20.25
CA ALA A 6 27.88 -2.85 20.07
C ALA A 6 27.07 -3.65 19.05
N GLU A 7 27.67 -3.95 17.90
CA GLU A 7 27.10 -4.88 16.92
C GLU A 7 27.10 -6.28 17.53
N VAL A 8 25.97 -6.67 18.12
CA VAL A 8 25.75 -8.03 18.60
C VAL A 8 25.59 -8.91 17.36
N GLY A 9 26.62 -9.70 17.05
CA GLY A 9 26.57 -10.71 15.99
C GLY A 9 25.60 -11.83 16.36
N ILE A 10 24.40 -11.80 15.80
CA ILE A 10 23.41 -12.86 15.97
C ILE A 10 23.71 -13.93 14.93
N SER A 11 23.84 -15.19 15.36
CA SER A 11 23.97 -16.33 14.46
C SER A 11 22.85 -17.34 14.72
N ILE A 12 22.25 -17.85 13.64
CA ILE A 12 21.31 -18.98 13.70
C ILE A 12 22.05 -20.15 13.06
N SER A 13 22.14 -21.29 13.77
CA SER A 13 22.81 -22.50 13.28
C SER A 13 24.22 -22.25 12.70
N ASN A 14 25.07 -21.48 13.40
CA ASN A 14 26.40 -21.05 12.93
C ASN A 14 26.44 -20.23 11.64
N CYS A 15 25.30 -19.73 11.14
CA CYS A 15 25.26 -18.75 10.06
C CYS A 15 25.17 -17.34 10.66
N PRO A 16 26.20 -16.48 10.48
CA PRO A 16 26.12 -15.09 10.92
C PRO A 16 25.06 -14.34 10.11
N ILE A 17 24.12 -13.69 10.80
CA ILE A 17 23.10 -12.87 10.16
C ILE A 17 23.74 -11.54 9.77
N GLN A 18 23.76 -11.24 8.48
CA GLN A 18 24.18 -9.92 8.01
C GLN A 18 23.13 -8.88 8.40
N ASN A 19 23.54 -7.83 9.10
CA ASN A 19 22.66 -6.70 9.34
C ASN A 19 22.50 -5.91 8.04
N THR A 20 21.36 -6.08 7.36
CA THR A 20 21.05 -5.36 6.12
C THR A 20 20.02 -4.27 6.39
N GLU A 21 20.35 -3.03 6.04
CA GLU A 21 19.46 -1.86 6.23
C GLU A 21 18.09 -2.02 5.52
N SER A 22 18.05 -2.83 4.46
CA SER A 22 16.82 -3.19 3.77
C SER A 22 16.80 -4.66 3.35
N LEU A 23 15.63 -5.28 3.52
CA LEU A 23 15.39 -6.68 3.24
C LEU A 23 14.29 -6.82 2.19
N GLN A 24 14.53 -7.62 1.16
CA GLN A 24 13.52 -7.91 0.13
C GLN A 24 12.75 -9.19 0.47
N ILE A 25 11.45 -9.05 0.77
CA ILE A 25 10.55 -10.19 0.97
C ILE A 25 9.42 -10.08 -0.04
N LEU A 26 9.15 -11.16 -0.79
CA LEU A 26 8.05 -11.24 -1.75
C LEU A 26 8.02 -10.03 -2.73
N GLY A 27 9.19 -9.53 -3.13
CA GLY A 27 9.28 -8.37 -4.04
C GLY A 27 9.00 -7.00 -3.40
N MET A 28 8.73 -6.93 -2.09
CA MET A 28 8.66 -5.70 -1.30
C MET A 28 9.94 -5.46 -0.54
N LEU A 29 10.29 -4.20 -0.31
CA LEU A 29 11.48 -3.80 0.44
C LEU A 29 11.06 -3.31 1.82
N PHE A 30 11.55 -4.00 2.84
CA PHE A 30 11.36 -3.65 4.25
C PHE A 30 12.63 -2.98 4.74
N THR A 31 12.49 -1.94 5.57
CA THR A 31 13.60 -1.29 6.25
C THR A 31 13.46 -1.51 7.75
N GLU A 32 14.56 -1.36 8.51
CA GLU A 32 14.56 -1.52 9.97
C GLU A 32 13.44 -0.71 10.66
N ASN A 33 13.19 0.50 10.18
CA ASN A 33 12.17 1.41 10.73
C ASN A 33 10.78 1.24 10.08
N LEU A 34 10.56 0.19 9.28
CA LEU A 34 9.34 -0.02 8.48
C LEU A 34 8.93 1.21 7.65
N LYS A 35 9.93 1.99 7.22
CA LYS A 35 9.71 3.14 6.34
C LYS A 35 9.61 2.64 4.91
N TRP A 36 8.54 3.03 4.24
CA TRP A 36 8.23 2.61 2.87
C TRP A 36 8.92 3.44 1.78
N LYS A 37 9.79 4.38 2.16
CA LYS A 37 10.47 5.28 1.21
C LYS A 37 11.28 4.53 0.15
N THR A 38 12.11 3.57 0.58
CA THR A 38 12.95 2.77 -0.34
C THR A 38 12.09 1.92 -1.28
N HIS A 39 11.06 1.27 -0.74
CA HIS A 39 10.08 0.52 -1.52
C HIS A 39 9.38 1.39 -2.55
N ILE A 40 8.85 2.56 -2.16
CA ILE A 40 8.14 3.48 -3.05
C ILE A 40 9.05 4.05 -4.13
N LEU A 41 10.31 4.35 -3.82
CA LEU A 41 11.28 4.77 -4.84
C LEU A 41 11.52 3.67 -5.88
N SER A 42 11.68 2.42 -5.44
CA SER A 42 11.82 1.27 -6.33
C SER A 42 10.57 1.04 -7.18
N LEU A 43 9.37 1.14 -6.57
CA LEU A 43 8.09 1.05 -7.26
C LEU A 43 7.92 2.16 -8.29
N ASN A 44 8.22 3.41 -7.92
CA ASN A 44 8.15 4.58 -8.81
C ASN A 44 9.11 4.46 -10.00
N SER A 45 10.29 3.86 -9.82
CA SER A 45 11.21 3.56 -10.93
C SER A 45 10.59 2.57 -11.92
N LYS A 46 9.94 1.51 -11.43
CA LYS A 46 9.20 0.55 -12.28
C LYS A 46 8.01 1.21 -12.99
N LEU A 47 7.25 2.04 -12.29
CA LEU A 47 6.13 2.79 -12.88
C LEU A 47 6.60 3.75 -13.97
N SER A 48 7.71 4.45 -13.75
CA SER A 48 8.27 5.38 -14.74
C SER A 48 8.64 4.64 -16.03
N LYS A 49 9.21 3.43 -15.93
CA LYS A 49 9.47 2.56 -17.09
C LYS A 49 8.17 2.14 -17.79
N ALA A 50 7.12 1.77 -17.05
CA ALA A 50 5.82 1.42 -17.62
C ALA A 50 5.18 2.61 -18.35
N ILE A 51 5.23 3.81 -17.76
CA ILE A 51 4.73 5.05 -18.38
C ILE A 51 5.48 5.36 -19.68
N PHE A 52 6.80 5.16 -19.69
CA PHE A 52 7.59 5.32 -20.92
C PHE A 52 7.13 4.36 -22.02
N LYS A 53 6.90 3.07 -21.70
CA LYS A 53 6.34 2.10 -22.65
C LYS A 53 4.97 2.54 -23.19
N ILE A 54 4.05 2.96 -22.32
CA ILE A 54 2.74 3.49 -22.72
C ILE A 54 2.91 4.69 -23.64
N ARG A 55 3.84 5.61 -23.32
CA ARG A 55 4.10 6.80 -24.13
C ARG A 55 4.66 6.46 -25.51
N GLN A 56 5.49 5.43 -25.62
CA GLN A 56 6.01 4.96 -26.90
C GLN A 56 4.92 4.26 -27.72
N LEU A 57 4.12 3.39 -27.09
CA LEU A 57 3.07 2.65 -27.76
C LEU A 57 1.85 3.50 -28.13
N ARG A 58 1.67 4.67 -27.49
CA ARG A 58 0.52 5.54 -27.76
C ARG A 58 0.43 6.02 -29.20
N THR A 59 1.53 6.02 -29.96
CA THR A 59 1.54 6.43 -31.37
C THR A 59 0.95 5.37 -32.28
N PHE A 60 0.88 4.12 -31.83
CA PHE A 60 0.43 2.98 -32.63
C PHE A 60 -0.86 2.35 -32.12
N LEU A 61 -1.18 2.51 -30.83
CA LEU A 61 -2.30 1.84 -30.18
C LEU A 61 -3.49 2.77 -29.93
N ASN A 62 -4.68 2.15 -29.91
CA ASN A 62 -5.93 2.78 -29.52
C ASN A 62 -5.98 3.05 -27.99
N PRO A 63 -6.77 4.04 -27.54
CA PRO A 63 -6.86 4.38 -26.12
C PRO A 63 -7.31 3.21 -25.24
N GLU A 64 -8.21 2.35 -25.73
CA GLU A 64 -8.67 1.15 -25.01
C GLU A 64 -7.53 0.15 -24.75
N THR A 65 -6.66 -0.07 -25.73
CA THR A 65 -5.51 -0.98 -25.59
C THR A 65 -4.47 -0.40 -24.63
N LEU A 66 -4.27 0.92 -24.66
CA LEU A 66 -3.42 1.64 -23.70
C LEU A 66 -3.98 1.57 -22.28
N MET A 67 -5.31 1.56 -22.15
CA MET A 67 -5.99 1.37 -20.88
C MET A 67 -5.77 -0.04 -20.34
N CYS A 68 -5.82 -1.07 -21.19
CA CYS A 68 -5.47 -2.43 -20.79
C CYS A 68 -4.02 -2.51 -20.28
N LEU A 69 -3.09 -1.85 -20.97
CA LEU A 69 -1.68 -1.75 -20.52
C LEU A 69 -1.55 -1.02 -19.18
N TYR A 70 -2.36 0.02 -18.95
CA TYR A 70 -2.41 0.69 -17.65
C TYR A 70 -2.80 -0.26 -16.53
N TYR A 71 -3.88 -1.02 -16.69
CA TYR A 71 -4.32 -1.97 -15.68
C TYR A 71 -3.28 -3.09 -15.45
N ALA A 72 -2.72 -3.62 -16.54
CA ALA A 72 -1.76 -4.72 -16.49
C ALA A 72 -0.41 -4.35 -15.87
N GLU A 73 0.10 -3.14 -16.13
CA GLU A 73 1.47 -2.75 -15.74
C GLU A 73 1.50 -1.73 -14.59
N ILE A 74 0.53 -0.83 -14.50
CA ILE A 74 0.53 0.24 -13.50
C ILE A 74 -0.34 -0.16 -12.32
N GLU A 75 -1.63 -0.42 -12.55
CA GLU A 75 -2.56 -0.70 -11.45
C GLU A 75 -2.24 -2.00 -10.72
N SER A 76 -1.88 -3.07 -11.44
CA SER A 76 -1.46 -4.34 -10.84
C SER A 76 -0.31 -4.18 -9.84
N ARG A 77 0.69 -3.34 -10.20
CA ARG A 77 1.86 -3.05 -9.35
C ARG A 77 1.51 -2.13 -8.19
N LEU A 78 0.57 -1.21 -8.39
CA LEU A 78 0.05 -0.34 -7.33
C LEU A 78 -0.77 -1.12 -6.31
N ARG A 79 -1.62 -2.06 -6.75
CA ARG A 79 -2.44 -2.87 -5.85
C ARG A 79 -1.59 -3.85 -5.03
N TYR A 80 -0.45 -4.27 -5.58
CA TYR A 80 0.42 -5.22 -4.90
C TYR A 80 0.92 -4.69 -3.54
N GLY A 81 0.45 -5.33 -2.47
CA GLY A 81 0.82 -4.96 -1.10
C GLY A 81 0.33 -3.57 -0.66
N ILE A 82 -0.62 -2.96 -1.36
CA ILE A 82 -1.03 -1.56 -1.10
C ILE A 82 -1.54 -1.34 0.32
N ILE A 83 -2.14 -2.35 0.94
CA ILE A 83 -2.60 -2.31 2.34
C ILE A 83 -1.43 -2.03 3.30
N ILE A 84 -0.21 -2.47 2.95
CA ILE A 84 0.98 -2.39 3.79
C ILE A 84 1.65 -1.02 3.64
N TRP A 85 1.88 -0.55 2.41
CA TRP A 85 2.66 0.67 2.14
C TRP A 85 1.81 1.89 1.79
N GLY A 86 0.53 1.70 1.45
CA GLY A 86 -0.39 2.73 0.95
C GLY A 86 -0.81 3.79 1.97
N SER A 87 -0.58 3.54 3.26
CA SER A 87 -0.78 4.54 4.32
C SER A 87 0.38 5.52 4.47
N SER A 88 1.48 5.34 3.72
CA SER A 88 2.68 6.17 3.90
C SER A 88 2.55 7.56 3.28
N GLY A 89 3.17 8.56 3.91
CA GLY A 89 3.17 9.94 3.38
C GLY A 89 3.85 10.09 2.01
N GLN A 90 4.68 9.12 1.60
CA GLN A 90 5.41 9.14 0.34
C GLN A 90 4.55 8.73 -0.87
N VAL A 91 3.31 8.25 -0.67
CA VAL A 91 2.37 7.85 -1.73
C VAL A 91 2.03 8.98 -2.70
N GLN A 92 2.19 10.24 -2.29
CA GLN A 92 1.99 11.41 -3.17
C GLN A 92 2.87 11.35 -4.42
N SER A 93 4.12 10.88 -4.29
CA SER A 93 5.03 10.72 -5.44
C SER A 93 4.50 9.72 -6.47
N THR A 94 3.89 8.63 -5.98
CA THR A 94 3.26 7.59 -6.80
C THR A 94 1.99 8.11 -7.47
N LEU A 95 1.18 8.92 -6.77
CA LEU A 95 0.01 9.56 -7.34
C LEU A 95 0.37 10.50 -8.50
N ILE A 96 1.48 11.24 -8.39
CA ILE A 96 1.99 12.09 -9.49
C ILE A 96 2.33 11.23 -10.72
N LEU A 97 2.97 10.07 -10.54
CA LEU A 97 3.25 9.15 -11.64
C LEU A 97 1.97 8.56 -12.24
N GLN A 98 0.99 8.20 -11.40
CA GLN A 98 -0.31 7.73 -11.87
C GLN A 98 -1.02 8.78 -12.75
N LYS A 99 -0.99 10.05 -12.33
CA LYS A 99 -1.51 11.18 -13.14
C LYS A 99 -0.81 11.30 -14.48
N ARG A 100 0.52 11.22 -14.51
CA ARG A 100 1.32 11.25 -15.74
C ARG A 100 0.97 10.11 -16.69
N ALA A 101 0.70 8.92 -16.16
CA ALA A 101 0.26 7.77 -16.96
C ALA A 101 -1.07 8.07 -17.68
N ILE A 102 -2.06 8.54 -16.93
CA ILE A 102 -3.40 8.87 -17.44
C ILE A 102 -3.32 10.00 -18.47
N GLN A 103 -2.55 11.05 -18.19
CA GLN A 103 -2.32 12.14 -19.13
C GLN A 103 -1.64 11.65 -20.43
N SER A 104 -0.73 10.69 -20.33
CA SER A 104 -0.07 10.08 -21.50
C SER A 104 -1.06 9.32 -22.38
N ILE A 105 -1.99 8.58 -21.77
CA ILE A 105 -3.06 7.83 -22.46
C ILE A 105 -4.06 8.78 -23.10
N ALA A 106 -4.52 9.79 -22.35
CA ALA A 106 -5.45 10.82 -22.84
C ALA A 106 -4.81 11.81 -23.84
N ARG A 107 -3.49 11.73 -24.05
CA ARG A 107 -2.70 12.61 -24.94
C ARG A 107 -2.85 14.11 -24.60
N VAL A 108 -2.98 14.43 -23.31
CA VAL A 108 -3.09 15.81 -22.82
C VAL A 108 -1.77 16.33 -22.25
N SER A 109 -1.66 17.66 -22.11
CA SER A 109 -0.52 18.29 -21.43
C SER A 109 -0.45 17.90 -19.96
N LEU A 110 0.77 17.84 -19.41
CA LEU A 110 1.04 17.55 -17.99
C LEU A 110 0.47 18.60 -17.03
N THR A 111 0.16 19.80 -17.52
CA THR A 111 -0.43 20.90 -16.73
C THR A 111 -1.94 20.79 -16.57
N THR A 112 -2.60 19.92 -17.34
CA THR A 112 -4.06 19.76 -17.29
C THR A 112 -4.52 19.10 -16.00
N SER A 113 -5.70 19.52 -15.50
CA SER A 113 -6.32 18.86 -14.34
C SER A 113 -6.64 17.40 -14.68
N CYS A 114 -6.09 16.48 -13.89
CA CYS A 114 -6.34 15.04 -14.08
C CYS A 114 -7.68 14.58 -13.49
N ARG A 115 -8.31 15.38 -12.62
CA ARG A 115 -9.57 15.00 -11.95
C ARG A 115 -10.67 14.57 -12.93
N PRO A 116 -11.00 15.33 -14.00
CA PRO A 116 -11.99 14.89 -14.98
C PRO A 116 -11.58 13.61 -15.71
N LEU A 117 -10.27 13.41 -15.96
CA LEU A 117 -9.76 12.22 -16.65
C LEU A 117 -9.95 10.94 -15.82
N PHE A 118 -9.70 11.01 -14.51
CA PHE A 118 -9.96 9.87 -13.61
C PHE A 118 -11.43 9.45 -13.64
N ILE A 119 -12.35 10.42 -13.68
CA ILE A 119 -13.79 10.15 -13.75
C ILE A 119 -14.17 9.58 -15.11
N GLN A 120 -13.74 10.22 -16.20
CA GLN A 120 -14.05 9.80 -17.56
C GLN A 120 -13.52 8.40 -17.88
N MET A 121 -12.31 8.08 -17.41
CA MET A 121 -11.68 6.77 -17.62
C MET A 121 -12.09 5.73 -16.55
N ASN A 122 -12.87 6.12 -15.55
CA ASN A 122 -13.28 5.29 -14.42
C ASN A 122 -12.09 4.60 -13.70
N ILE A 123 -11.05 5.40 -13.42
CA ILE A 123 -9.83 4.95 -12.73
C ILE A 123 -9.86 5.43 -11.29
N LEU A 124 -9.50 4.55 -10.36
CA LEU A 124 -9.28 4.92 -8.98
C LEU A 124 -7.86 5.48 -8.79
N THR A 125 -7.75 6.58 -8.06
CA THR A 125 -6.45 7.07 -7.58
C THR A 125 -5.79 6.05 -6.65
N VAL A 126 -4.45 6.09 -6.50
CA VAL A 126 -3.71 5.20 -5.56
C VAL A 126 -4.32 5.25 -4.15
N ILE A 127 -4.74 6.43 -3.71
CA ILE A 127 -5.33 6.63 -2.38
C ILE A 127 -6.69 5.92 -2.28
N SER A 128 -7.55 6.08 -3.29
CA SER A 128 -8.83 5.37 -3.33
C SER A 128 -8.67 3.86 -3.50
N LEU A 129 -7.63 3.40 -4.22
CA LEU A 129 -7.28 1.97 -4.29
C LEU A 129 -6.89 1.44 -2.92
N TYR A 130 -6.07 2.19 -2.16
CA TYR A 130 -5.72 1.83 -0.79
C TYR A 130 -6.96 1.72 0.09
N ILE A 131 -7.86 2.71 0.05
CA ILE A 131 -9.10 2.69 0.83
C ILE A 131 -9.97 1.48 0.45
N LEU A 132 -10.12 1.21 -0.85
CA LEU A 132 -10.91 0.09 -1.35
C LEU A 132 -10.35 -1.26 -0.89
N GLU A 133 -9.03 -1.47 -1.06
CA GLU A 133 -8.37 -2.71 -0.69
C GLU A 133 -8.36 -2.91 0.84
N ALA A 134 -8.14 -1.83 1.61
CA ALA A 134 -8.23 -1.87 3.06
C ALA A 134 -9.66 -2.21 3.54
N ALA A 135 -10.69 -1.56 2.98
CA ALA A 135 -12.09 -1.84 3.31
C ALA A 135 -12.48 -3.27 2.92
N SER A 136 -12.06 -3.73 1.75
CA SER A 136 -12.32 -5.09 1.27
C SER A 136 -11.64 -6.13 2.16
N TYR A 137 -10.40 -5.85 2.59
CA TYR A 137 -9.68 -6.70 3.54
C TYR A 137 -10.41 -6.81 4.87
N VAL A 138 -10.79 -5.67 5.47
CA VAL A 138 -11.54 -5.66 6.74
C VAL A 138 -12.87 -6.40 6.58
N HIS A 139 -13.60 -6.16 5.49
CA HIS A 139 -14.87 -6.87 5.24
C HIS A 139 -14.69 -8.38 5.13
N LYS A 140 -13.64 -8.83 4.43
CA LYS A 140 -13.33 -10.26 4.25
C LYS A 140 -12.94 -10.94 5.56
N PHE A 141 -12.22 -10.24 6.42
CA PHE A 141 -11.72 -10.77 7.68
C PHE A 141 -12.52 -10.33 8.92
N LYS A 142 -13.66 -9.66 8.75
CA LYS A 142 -14.46 -9.07 9.84
C LYS A 142 -14.76 -10.06 10.97
N PHE A 143 -15.11 -11.30 10.64
CA PHE A 143 -15.44 -12.33 11.63
C PHE A 143 -14.23 -12.89 12.38
N LYS A 144 -13.01 -12.74 11.84
CA LYS A 144 -11.75 -13.13 12.51
C LYS A 144 -11.10 -11.97 13.26
N LEU A 145 -11.32 -10.75 12.82
CA LEU A 145 -10.79 -9.53 13.46
C LEU A 145 -11.61 -9.13 14.70
N ILE A 146 -12.90 -9.46 14.69
CA ILE A 146 -13.84 -9.12 15.75
C ILE A 146 -14.05 -10.36 16.61
N ASP A 147 -13.28 -10.48 17.69
CA ASP A 147 -13.62 -11.40 18.77
C ASP A 147 -14.88 -10.87 19.49
N LYS A 148 -15.90 -11.70 19.60
CA LYS A 148 -17.04 -11.45 20.50
C LYS A 148 -16.71 -12.06 21.85
N TYR A 149 -17.10 -11.43 22.96
CA TYR A 149 -16.91 -12.03 24.30
C TYR A 149 -17.50 -13.45 24.43
N ASN A 150 -18.52 -13.78 23.63
CA ASN A 150 -19.12 -15.10 23.55
C ASN A 150 -18.19 -16.21 23.03
N THR A 151 -17.00 -15.92 22.47
CA THR A 151 -16.04 -16.98 22.10
C THR A 151 -15.22 -17.50 23.28
N VAL A 152 -15.26 -16.81 24.42
CA VAL A 152 -14.49 -17.17 25.64
C VAL A 152 -15.37 -17.90 26.67
N HIS A 153 -16.68 -17.67 26.66
CA HIS A 153 -17.62 -18.23 27.62
C HIS A 153 -18.74 -19.00 26.93
N SER A 154 -19.09 -20.18 27.45
CA SER A 154 -20.16 -21.06 26.93
C SER A 154 -21.59 -20.55 27.18
N HIS A 155 -21.75 -19.41 27.86
CA HIS A 155 -23.04 -18.82 28.20
C HIS A 155 -23.07 -17.34 27.81
N ASN A 156 -24.27 -16.82 27.56
CA ASN A 156 -24.44 -15.40 27.25
C ASN A 156 -24.12 -14.56 28.49
N THR A 157 -23.03 -13.80 28.41
CA THR A 157 -22.75 -12.76 29.41
C THR A 157 -23.56 -11.50 29.09
N ARG A 158 -23.85 -10.68 30.11
CA ARG A 158 -24.57 -9.40 29.94
C ARG A 158 -23.92 -8.45 28.91
N SER A 159 -22.64 -8.65 28.60
CA SER A 159 -21.85 -7.89 27.62
C SER A 159 -21.58 -8.74 26.37
N ASN A 160 -22.59 -8.90 25.50
CA ASN A 160 -22.40 -9.52 24.18
C ASN A 160 -21.82 -8.53 23.14
N HIS A 161 -21.05 -7.55 23.61
CA HIS A 161 -20.44 -6.52 22.79
C HIS A 161 -19.20 -7.06 22.06
N ILE A 162 -18.74 -6.31 21.08
CA ILE A 162 -17.45 -6.57 20.43
C ILE A 162 -16.34 -6.43 21.48
N LYS A 163 -15.40 -7.37 21.52
CA LYS A 163 -14.24 -7.31 22.41
C LYS A 163 -13.27 -6.27 21.86
N ILE A 164 -13.31 -5.07 22.42
CA ILE A 164 -12.38 -3.99 22.09
C ILE A 164 -11.04 -4.32 22.76
N PRO A 165 -9.91 -4.36 22.03
CA PRO A 165 -8.62 -4.62 22.64
C PRO A 165 -8.23 -3.50 23.61
N HIS A 166 -7.66 -3.88 24.76
CA HIS A 166 -7.12 -2.93 25.72
C HIS A 166 -6.02 -2.09 25.05
N HIS A 167 -6.15 -0.78 25.13
CA HIS A 167 -5.22 0.16 24.53
C HIS A 167 -4.80 1.21 25.55
N ARG A 168 -3.52 1.61 25.49
CA ARG A 168 -2.93 2.62 26.39
C ARG A 168 -2.89 4.02 25.76
N LEU A 169 -2.83 4.11 24.43
CA LEU A 169 -2.63 5.36 23.71
C LEU A 169 -3.92 5.81 23.03
N ASN A 170 -4.17 7.13 22.99
CA ASN A 170 -5.33 7.68 22.28
C ASN A 170 -5.27 7.43 20.76
N VAL A 171 -4.07 7.29 20.21
CA VAL A 171 -3.87 6.94 18.80
C VAL A 171 -4.42 5.54 18.50
N THR A 172 -4.25 4.58 19.41
CA THR A 172 -4.81 3.24 19.26
C THR A 172 -6.30 3.19 19.60
N ALA A 173 -6.78 4.03 20.52
CA ALA A 173 -8.22 4.21 20.78
C ALA A 173 -8.99 4.61 19.52
N ASN A 174 -8.44 5.55 18.76
CA ASN A 174 -9.03 6.07 17.51
C ASN A 174 -8.75 5.18 16.28
N SER A 175 -8.15 4.00 16.49
CA SER A 175 -7.89 3.08 15.38
C SER A 175 -9.15 2.30 14.99
N PRO A 176 -9.28 1.85 13.72
CA PRO A 176 -10.44 1.07 13.27
C PRO A 176 -10.66 -0.25 14.02
N LEU A 177 -9.67 -0.71 14.80
CA LEU A 177 -9.75 -1.91 15.64
C LEU A 177 -10.39 -1.63 17.01
N CYS A 178 -10.41 -0.37 17.44
CA CYS A 178 -10.83 0.04 18.79
C CYS A 178 -12.06 0.96 18.82
N MET A 179 -12.53 1.43 17.66
CA MET A 179 -13.73 2.27 17.59
C MET A 179 -15.01 1.42 17.73
N PRO A 180 -15.94 1.79 18.63
CA PRO A 180 -17.20 1.08 18.86
C PRO A 180 -18.20 1.20 17.71
#